data_AF-A0A6N8W205-F1
#
_entry.id   AF-A0A6N8W205-F1
#
_cell.length_a   1.000
_cell.length_b   1.000
_cell.length_c   1.000
_cell.angle_alpha   90.00
_cell.angle_beta   90.00
_cell.angle_gamma   90.00
#
_symmetry.space_group_name_H-M   'P 1'
#
loop_
_entity.id
_entity.type
_entity.pdbx_description
1 polymer ?
#
loop_
_entity_poly.entity_id
_entity_poly.type
_entity_poly.pdbx_seq_one_letter_code
_entity_poly.pdbx_strand_id
1 'polypeptide(L)'
;MTVHDPLAPHSHEPNPLPPSADADMTVHLPDGSTRRIAPAALRSLDFIPADRLPESPSTPLQVTVPNCYIVSTGHGTSGPFSFTGLRLLDLIDLLWPGEWTQVEVVSGDGFGTRALRTELAEPTSRPILLAHTLDGQPLTRAGGLVRLIVPSETDDALRQVKWVAHVRVIADG
;
A
#
# COMPACT_ATOMS: atom_id res chain seq x y z
N MET A 1 16.01 27.78 1.10
CA MET A 1 16.22 26.32 1.06
C MET A 1 14.87 25.68 0.92
N THR A 2 14.55 25.16 -0.26
CA THR A 2 13.35 24.35 -0.48
C THR A 2 13.54 23.06 0.30
N VAL A 3 12.75 22.85 1.34
CA VAL A 3 12.74 21.58 2.06
C VAL A 3 12.14 20.54 1.10
N HIS A 4 12.93 19.56 0.69
CA HIS A 4 12.48 18.46 -0.15
C HIS A 4 11.50 17.62 0.67
N ASP A 5 10.21 17.57 0.27
CA ASP A 5 9.25 16.65 0.87
C ASP A 5 9.64 15.22 0.46
N PRO A 6 10.10 14.36 1.38
CA PRO A 6 10.51 12.99 1.05
C PRO A 6 9.35 12.11 0.58
N LEU A 7 8.10 12.58 0.66
CA LEU A 7 6.91 11.86 0.21
C LEU A 7 6.32 12.40 -1.10
N ALA A 8 6.91 13.46 -1.65
CA ALA A 8 6.63 13.85 -3.03
C ALA A 8 7.13 12.75 -3.98
N PRO A 9 6.40 12.40 -5.06
CA PRO A 9 6.86 11.40 -6.02
C PRO A 9 8.24 11.77 -6.57
N HIS A 10 9.20 10.86 -6.41
CA HIS A 10 10.58 11.05 -6.88
C HIS A 10 11.19 9.70 -7.25
N SER A 11 12.13 9.70 -8.20
CA SER A 11 12.90 8.50 -8.50
C SER A 11 13.79 8.15 -7.32
N HIS A 12 13.82 6.87 -6.97
CA HIS A 12 14.74 6.32 -5.98
C HIS A 12 15.51 5.17 -6.61
N GLU A 13 16.80 5.02 -6.26
CA GLU A 13 17.60 3.89 -6.76
C GLU A 13 17.01 2.56 -6.27
N PRO A 14 16.88 1.53 -7.11
CA PRO A 14 16.34 0.26 -6.66
C PRO A 14 17.22 -0.39 -5.59
N ASN A 15 16.70 -0.52 -4.38
CA ASN A 15 17.33 -1.36 -3.37
C ASN A 15 17.13 -2.84 -3.73
N PRO A 16 18.22 -3.65 -3.83
CA PRO A 16 18.14 -5.05 -4.22
C PRO A 16 17.74 -5.97 -3.05
N LEU A 17 17.96 -5.55 -1.81
CA LEU A 17 17.75 -6.33 -0.60
C LEU A 17 16.76 -5.63 0.34
N PRO A 18 15.89 -6.40 1.04
CA PRO A 18 14.98 -5.81 2.01
C PRO A 18 15.74 -5.13 3.15
N PRO A 19 15.24 -3.98 3.66
CA PRO A 19 15.90 -3.22 4.72
C PRO A 19 15.92 -3.96 6.06
N SER A 20 15.01 -4.93 6.26
CA SER A 20 14.96 -5.79 7.44
C SER A 20 14.28 -7.12 7.13
N ALA A 21 14.37 -8.07 8.07
CA ALA A 21 13.62 -9.32 8.00
C ALA A 21 12.15 -9.18 8.45
N ASP A 22 11.84 -8.16 9.26
CA ASP A 22 10.48 -7.95 9.79
C ASP A 22 9.54 -7.54 8.67
N ALA A 23 8.47 -8.30 8.47
CA ALA A 23 7.48 -8.08 7.42
C ALA A 23 6.26 -7.29 7.84
N ASP A 24 6.19 -6.94 9.11
CA ASP A 24 5.02 -6.30 9.67
C ASP A 24 5.02 -4.81 9.33
N MET A 25 3.82 -4.30 9.04
CA MET A 25 3.60 -2.86 8.88
C MET A 25 2.97 -2.30 10.15
N THR A 26 3.31 -1.05 10.46
CA THR A 26 2.66 -0.28 11.53
C THR A 26 1.77 0.78 10.91
N VAL A 27 0.48 0.73 11.22
CA VAL A 27 -0.49 1.76 10.88
C VAL A 27 -0.59 2.76 12.03
N HIS A 28 -0.35 4.03 11.75
CA HIS A 28 -0.47 5.15 12.70
C HIS A 28 -1.80 5.85 12.44
N LEU A 29 -2.63 5.94 13.48
CA LEU A 29 -3.97 6.52 13.40
C LEU A 29 -3.98 7.96 13.93
N PRO A 30 -4.97 8.78 13.52
CA PRO A 30 -5.01 10.20 13.90
C PRO A 30 -5.17 10.46 15.40
N ASP A 31 -5.71 9.50 16.17
CA ASP A 31 -5.78 9.58 17.64
C ASP A 31 -4.44 9.29 18.34
N GLY A 32 -3.37 9.07 17.58
CA GLY A 32 -2.04 8.72 18.08
C GLY A 32 -1.86 7.23 18.40
N SER A 33 -2.91 6.42 18.27
CA SER A 33 -2.80 4.98 18.42
C SER A 33 -2.10 4.33 17.22
N THR A 34 -1.53 3.15 17.44
CA THR A 34 -0.84 2.40 16.39
C THR A 34 -1.33 0.96 16.34
N ARG A 35 -1.39 0.39 15.14
CA ARG A 35 -1.70 -1.03 14.91
C ARG A 35 -0.60 -1.70 14.11
N ARG A 36 -0.04 -2.78 14.67
CA ARG A 36 0.90 -3.65 13.95
C ARG A 36 0.12 -4.73 13.20
N ILE A 37 0.37 -4.85 11.90
CA ILE A 37 -0.31 -5.79 11.01
C ILE A 37 0.74 -6.65 10.32
N ALA A 38 0.71 -7.94 10.60
CA ALA A 38 1.53 -8.93 9.91
C ALA A 38 0.99 -9.24 8.51
N PRO A 39 1.82 -9.62 7.52
CA PRO A 39 1.34 -9.96 6.18
C PRO A 39 0.31 -11.10 6.16
N ALA A 40 0.44 -12.05 7.09
CA ALA A 40 -0.54 -13.13 7.25
C ALA A 40 -1.90 -12.58 7.70
N ALA A 41 -1.91 -11.69 8.70
CA ALA A 41 -3.13 -11.02 9.16
C ALA A 41 -3.72 -10.12 8.07
N LEU A 42 -2.90 -9.45 7.26
CA LEU A 42 -3.38 -8.69 6.10
C LEU A 42 -4.10 -9.58 5.09
N ARG A 43 -3.63 -10.81 4.88
CA ARG A 43 -4.22 -11.79 3.96
C ARG A 43 -5.54 -12.36 4.50
N SER A 44 -5.58 -12.73 5.78
CA SER A 44 -6.77 -13.30 6.43
C SER A 44 -7.77 -12.25 6.92
N LEU A 45 -7.35 -10.98 7.00
CA LEU A 45 -8.09 -9.86 7.59
C LEU A 45 -8.32 -9.99 9.11
N ASP A 46 -7.56 -10.83 9.81
CA ASP A 46 -7.71 -11.11 11.25
C ASP A 46 -7.43 -9.90 12.17
N PHE A 47 -6.84 -8.82 11.63
CA PHE A 47 -6.62 -7.58 12.36
C PHE A 47 -7.88 -6.70 12.46
N ILE A 48 -8.94 -7.06 11.72
CA ILE A 48 -10.21 -6.32 11.67
C ILE A 48 -11.15 -6.90 12.72
N PRO A 49 -11.69 -6.07 13.63
CA PRO A 49 -12.75 -6.48 14.55
C PRO A 49 -13.96 -7.04 13.78
N ALA A 50 -14.57 -8.12 14.29
CA ALA A 50 -15.68 -8.80 13.62
C ALA A 50 -16.91 -7.89 13.38
N ASP A 51 -17.13 -6.90 14.25
CA ASP A 51 -18.19 -5.89 14.15
C ASP A 51 -17.92 -4.82 13.08
N ARG A 52 -16.71 -4.79 12.51
CA ARG A 52 -16.30 -3.88 11.43
C ARG A 52 -16.22 -4.54 10.07
N LEU A 53 -16.28 -5.88 10.01
CA LEU A 53 -16.38 -6.58 8.74
C LEU A 53 -17.82 -6.48 8.21
N PRO A 54 -18.02 -5.95 6.99
CA PRO A 54 -19.34 -5.98 6.38
C PRO A 54 -19.81 -7.43 6.18
N GLU A 55 -21.04 -7.74 6.58
CA GLU A 55 -21.62 -9.10 6.46
C GLU A 55 -21.67 -9.60 5.00
N SER A 56 -21.75 -8.66 4.05
CA SER A 56 -21.60 -8.90 2.61
C SER A 56 -21.17 -7.61 1.92
N PRO A 57 -19.87 -7.39 1.72
CA PRO A 57 -19.42 -6.21 1.01
C PRO A 57 -19.83 -6.31 -0.47
N SER A 58 -20.33 -5.20 -1.03
CA SER A 58 -20.64 -5.09 -2.46
C SER A 58 -19.40 -5.19 -3.36
N THR A 59 -18.20 -5.06 -2.78
CA THR A 59 -16.91 -5.25 -3.45
C THR A 59 -16.00 -6.08 -2.54
N PRO A 60 -15.32 -7.13 -3.05
CA PRO A 60 -14.42 -7.91 -2.21
C PRO A 60 -13.27 -7.02 -1.70
N LEU A 61 -12.99 -7.09 -0.39
CA LEU A 61 -11.90 -6.33 0.25
C LEU A 61 -10.53 -6.71 -0.33
N GLN A 62 -10.34 -8.01 -0.59
CA GLN A 62 -9.21 -8.54 -1.32
C GLN A 62 -9.51 -8.51 -2.83
N VAL A 63 -8.69 -7.80 -3.59
CA VAL A 63 -8.85 -7.67 -5.05
C VAL A 63 -7.61 -8.17 -5.77
N THR A 64 -7.82 -8.80 -6.92
CA THR A 64 -6.72 -9.11 -7.85
C THR A 64 -6.77 -8.14 -9.01
N VAL A 65 -5.71 -7.35 -9.19
CA VAL A 65 -5.60 -6.37 -10.28
C VAL A 65 -4.59 -6.86 -11.30
N PRO A 66 -5.03 -7.20 -12.53
CA PRO A 66 -4.14 -7.62 -13.61
C PRO A 66 -3.47 -6.42 -14.29
N ASN A 67 -2.53 -6.71 -15.20
CA ASN A 67 -1.87 -5.73 -16.06
C ASN A 67 -1.13 -4.63 -15.29
N CYS A 68 -0.59 -4.96 -14.11
CA CYS A 68 0.25 -4.05 -13.35
C CYS A 68 1.69 -4.12 -13.83
N TYR A 69 2.34 -2.96 -13.97
CA TYR A 69 3.74 -2.87 -14.36
C TYR A 69 4.56 -2.36 -13.18
N ILE A 70 5.82 -2.78 -13.12
CA ILE A 70 6.82 -2.20 -12.23
C ILE A 70 7.83 -1.52 -13.14
N VAL A 71 7.90 -0.20 -13.06
CA VAL A 71 8.83 0.60 -13.86
C VAL A 71 9.81 1.27 -12.92
N SER A 72 11.09 0.95 -13.08
CA SER A 72 12.14 1.62 -12.34
C SER A 72 12.97 2.44 -13.31
N THR A 73 13.14 3.73 -13.00
CA THR A 73 14.00 4.63 -13.77
C THR A 73 15.39 3.98 -13.92
N GLY A 74 15.85 3.82 -15.16
CA GLY A 74 17.14 3.18 -15.49
C GLY A 74 17.17 1.63 -15.47
N HIS A 75 16.09 0.95 -15.08
CA HIS A 75 16.03 -0.52 -15.01
C HIS A 75 14.91 -1.14 -15.87
N GLY A 76 14.22 -0.31 -16.67
CA GLY A 76 13.18 -0.72 -17.59
C GLY A 76 11.85 -1.07 -16.92
N THR A 77 10.96 -1.65 -17.70
CA THR A 77 9.61 -2.06 -17.30
C THR A 77 9.54 -3.57 -17.15
N SER A 78 8.95 -4.04 -16.05
CA SER A 78 8.63 -5.46 -15.84
C SER A 78 7.13 -5.67 -15.62
N GLY A 79 6.63 -6.82 -16.05
CA GLY A 79 5.20 -7.16 -16.12
C GLY A 79 4.75 -7.46 -17.56
N PRO A 80 3.44 -7.56 -17.82
CA PRO A 80 2.34 -7.33 -16.89
C PRO A 80 2.26 -8.41 -15.79
N PHE A 81 1.94 -7.98 -14.58
CA PHE A 81 1.70 -8.83 -13.42
C PHE A 81 0.25 -8.76 -12.94
N SER A 82 -0.16 -9.76 -12.19
CA SER A 82 -1.40 -9.74 -11.40
C SER A 82 -1.08 -9.67 -9.91
N PHE A 83 -1.45 -8.57 -9.25
CA PHE A 83 -1.28 -8.42 -7.81
C PHE A 83 -2.58 -8.65 -7.07
N THR A 84 -2.52 -9.40 -5.96
CA THR A 84 -3.65 -9.53 -5.03
C THR A 84 -3.31 -8.88 -3.69
N GLY A 85 -4.27 -8.13 -3.16
CA GLY A 85 -4.15 -7.49 -1.84
C GLY A 85 -5.38 -6.68 -1.45
N LEU A 86 -5.28 -6.04 -0.29
CA LEU A 86 -6.34 -5.21 0.28
C LEU A 86 -6.29 -3.82 -0.37
N ARG A 87 -7.46 -3.30 -0.76
CA ARG A 87 -7.57 -1.91 -1.25
C ARG A 87 -7.12 -0.94 -0.16
N LEU A 88 -6.30 0.04 -0.52
CA LEU A 88 -5.77 0.99 0.47
C LEU A 88 -6.90 1.80 1.14
N LEU A 89 -7.91 2.23 0.37
CA LEU A 89 -9.11 2.88 0.90
C LEU A 89 -9.76 2.05 2.01
N ASP A 90 -10.05 0.79 1.69
CA ASP A 90 -10.77 -0.11 2.60
C ASP A 90 -9.95 -0.41 3.87
N LEU A 91 -8.62 -0.54 3.77
CA LEU A 91 -7.77 -0.66 4.96
C LEU A 91 -7.96 0.53 5.90
N ILE A 92 -7.94 1.77 5.37
CA ILE A 92 -8.02 2.96 6.21
C ILE A 92 -9.41 3.09 6.82
N ASP A 93 -10.46 2.93 6.03
CA ASP A 93 -11.85 3.05 6.50
C ASP A 93 -12.22 1.95 7.54
N LEU A 94 -11.60 0.77 7.46
CA LEU A 94 -11.78 -0.30 8.45
C LEU A 94 -11.04 -0.03 9.77
N LEU A 95 -9.95 0.74 9.73
CA LEU A 95 -9.12 1.04 10.89
C LEU A 95 -9.45 2.37 11.56
N TRP A 96 -9.94 3.34 10.81
CA TRP A 96 -10.27 4.68 11.27
C TRP A 96 -11.70 5.07 10.87
N PRO A 97 -12.64 5.18 11.84
CA PRO A 97 -14.02 5.53 11.54
C PRO A 97 -14.25 7.05 11.35
N GLY A 98 -13.24 7.88 11.62
CA GLY A 98 -13.33 9.32 11.48
C GLY A 98 -13.01 9.78 10.06
N GLU A 99 -13.22 11.07 9.79
CA GLU A 99 -12.79 11.68 8.54
C GLU A 99 -11.26 11.65 8.44
N TRP A 100 -10.78 11.46 7.22
CA TRP A 100 -9.37 11.54 6.86
C TRP A 100 -9.22 12.05 5.44
N THR A 101 -8.09 12.69 5.14
CA THR A 101 -7.87 13.29 3.82
C THR A 101 -6.69 12.70 3.08
N GLN A 102 -5.70 12.20 3.80
CA GLN A 102 -4.48 11.68 3.20
C GLN A 102 -3.97 10.46 3.96
N VAL A 103 -3.24 9.61 3.25
CA VAL A 103 -2.47 8.51 3.83
C VAL A 103 -1.06 8.54 3.28
N GLU A 104 -0.08 8.40 4.16
CA GLU A 104 1.33 8.24 3.80
C GLU A 104 1.69 6.77 3.86
N VAL A 105 2.35 6.26 2.83
CA VAL A 105 2.82 4.87 2.76
C VAL A 105 4.33 4.89 2.60
N VAL A 106 5.03 4.32 3.57
CA VAL A 106 6.49 4.42 3.69
C VAL A 106 7.11 3.05 3.86
N SER A 107 8.13 2.80 3.06
CA SER A 107 9.01 1.63 3.09
C SER A 107 9.90 1.64 4.33
N GLY A 108 10.39 0.46 4.72
CA GLY A 108 11.41 0.34 5.76
C GLY A 108 12.75 1.00 5.43
N ASP A 109 13.00 1.35 4.16
CA ASP A 109 14.19 2.11 3.73
C ASP A 109 13.97 3.64 3.66
N GLY A 110 12.77 4.10 4.03
CA GLY A 110 12.42 5.53 4.06
C GLY A 110 11.81 6.07 2.77
N PHE A 111 11.82 5.33 1.66
CA PHE A 111 11.07 5.72 0.46
C PHE A 111 9.57 5.69 0.74
N GLY A 112 8.80 6.64 0.21
CA GLY A 112 7.37 6.65 0.42
C GLY A 112 6.60 7.55 -0.53
N THR A 113 5.29 7.42 -0.49
CA THR A 113 4.35 8.26 -1.23
C THR A 113 3.23 8.71 -0.32
N ARG A 114 2.54 9.75 -0.74
CA ARG A 114 1.23 10.12 -0.22
C ARG A 114 0.13 9.69 -1.18
N ALA A 115 -1.04 9.38 -0.63
CA ALA A 115 -2.27 9.18 -1.36
C ALA A 115 -3.42 10.00 -0.75
N LEU A 116 -4.26 10.61 -1.58
CA LEU A 116 -5.43 11.38 -1.12
C LEU A 116 -6.63 10.45 -0.99
N ARG A 117 -7.53 10.74 -0.04
CA ARG A 117 -8.78 9.99 0.06
C ARG A 117 -9.62 10.10 -1.20
N THR A 118 -9.66 11.28 -1.81
CA THR A 118 -10.42 11.54 -3.05
C THR A 118 -9.97 10.68 -4.21
N GLU A 119 -8.65 10.54 -4.45
CA GLU A 119 -8.15 9.63 -5.51
C GLU A 119 -8.42 8.16 -5.17
N LEU A 120 -8.36 7.78 -3.89
CA LEU A 120 -8.59 6.41 -3.47
C LEU A 120 -10.07 5.99 -3.58
N ALA A 121 -10.97 6.98 -3.49
CA ALA A 121 -12.42 6.82 -3.62
C ALA A 121 -12.93 6.87 -5.08
N GLU A 122 -12.09 7.22 -6.06
CA GLU A 122 -12.51 7.25 -7.46
C GLU A 122 -12.98 5.86 -7.93
N PRO A 123 -14.16 5.74 -8.57
CA PRO A 123 -14.64 4.48 -9.10
C PRO A 123 -13.69 3.90 -10.15
N THR A 124 -13.05 2.77 -9.84
CA THR A 124 -12.10 2.11 -10.74
C THR A 124 -12.09 0.60 -10.55
N SER A 125 -11.82 -0.14 -11.62
CA SER A 125 -11.56 -1.59 -11.58
C SER A 125 -10.13 -1.94 -11.19
N ARG A 126 -9.24 -0.93 -11.09
CA ARG A 126 -7.81 -1.10 -10.80
C ARG A 126 -7.39 -0.21 -9.61
N PRO A 127 -7.92 -0.47 -8.40
CA PRO A 127 -7.66 0.37 -7.24
C PRO A 127 -6.21 0.27 -6.76
N ILE A 128 -5.75 1.29 -6.03
CA ILE A 128 -4.49 1.24 -5.28
C ILE A 128 -4.64 0.22 -4.16
N LEU A 129 -3.68 -0.70 -4.04
CA LEU A 129 -3.76 -1.83 -3.11
C LEU A 129 -2.41 -2.12 -2.42
N LEU A 130 -2.50 -2.68 -1.22
CA LEU A 130 -1.38 -3.26 -0.48
C LEU A 130 -1.27 -4.74 -0.80
N ALA A 131 -0.36 -5.08 -1.73
CA ALA A 131 -0.22 -6.41 -2.29
C ALA A 131 0.57 -7.33 -1.36
N HIS A 132 0.06 -8.55 -1.20
CA HIS A 132 0.72 -9.66 -0.53
C HIS A 132 0.88 -10.90 -1.43
N THR A 133 0.35 -10.86 -2.64
CA THR A 133 0.43 -11.93 -3.64
C THR A 133 0.77 -11.34 -5.01
N LEU A 134 1.60 -12.04 -5.77
CA LEU A 134 1.99 -11.75 -7.14
C LEU A 134 1.79 -13.01 -7.98
N ASP A 135 1.02 -12.91 -9.06
CA ASP A 135 0.71 -14.00 -10.00
C ASP A 135 0.24 -15.29 -9.30
N GLY A 136 -0.63 -15.12 -8.30
CA GLY A 136 -1.17 -16.21 -7.49
C GLY A 136 -0.22 -16.77 -6.43
N GLN A 137 1.05 -16.35 -6.41
CA GLN A 137 2.04 -16.78 -5.41
C GLN A 137 2.20 -15.74 -4.30
N PRO A 138 2.39 -16.16 -3.03
CA PRO A 138 2.74 -15.22 -1.97
C PRO A 138 3.98 -14.42 -2.32
N LEU A 139 3.93 -13.10 -2.16
CA LEU A 139 5.11 -12.27 -2.32
C LEU A 139 6.17 -12.65 -1.28
N THR A 140 7.42 -12.77 -1.73
CA THR A 140 8.55 -12.96 -0.82
C THR A 140 9.03 -11.62 -0.29
N ARG A 141 9.84 -11.65 0.77
CA ARG A 141 10.46 -10.44 1.30
C ARG A 141 11.37 -9.77 0.26
N ALA A 142 12.18 -10.55 -0.47
CA ALA A 142 12.97 -10.04 -1.60
C ALA A 142 12.08 -9.44 -2.72
N GLY A 143 10.90 -10.01 -2.95
CA GLY A 143 9.92 -9.53 -3.93
C GLY A 143 9.15 -8.27 -3.51
N GLY A 144 9.41 -7.72 -2.33
CA GLY A 144 8.78 -6.47 -1.90
C GLY A 144 7.67 -6.60 -0.85
N LEU A 145 7.38 -7.80 -0.31
CA LEU A 145 6.29 -8.01 0.65
C LEU A 145 6.38 -7.05 1.86
N VAL A 146 5.34 -6.35 2.32
CA VAL A 146 4.11 -5.95 1.63
C VAL A 146 4.42 -4.77 0.71
N ARG A 147 3.79 -4.68 -0.46
CA ARG A 147 4.05 -3.57 -1.40
C ARG A 147 2.80 -2.79 -1.77
N LEU A 148 2.93 -1.48 -1.87
CA LEU A 148 1.93 -0.63 -2.49
C LEU A 148 2.01 -0.75 -4.02
N ILE A 149 0.87 -1.04 -4.64
CA ILE A 149 0.72 -1.04 -6.10
C ILE A 149 -0.22 0.09 -6.47
N VAL A 150 0.21 0.93 -7.42
CA VAL A 150 -0.58 1.99 -8.05
C VAL A 150 -0.77 1.57 -9.52
N PRO A 151 -1.86 0.86 -9.88
CA PRO A 151 -1.99 0.24 -11.20
C PRO A 151 -2.01 1.22 -12.39
N SER A 152 -2.31 2.49 -12.13
CA SER A 152 -2.28 3.56 -13.13
C SER A 152 -0.86 4.01 -13.48
N GLU A 153 0.16 3.69 -12.68
CA GLU A 153 1.56 3.99 -13.02
C GLU A 153 2.11 2.94 -13.99
N THR A 154 2.15 3.29 -15.28
CA THR A 154 2.66 2.42 -16.36
C THR A 154 4.02 2.84 -16.92
N ASP A 155 4.43 4.10 -16.70
CA ASP A 155 5.57 4.70 -17.40
C ASP A 155 6.72 5.09 -16.44
N ASP A 156 6.41 5.42 -15.18
CA ASP A 156 7.37 5.61 -14.08
C ASP A 156 6.68 5.24 -12.77
N ALA A 157 7.23 4.27 -12.01
CA ALA A 157 6.63 3.85 -10.74
C ALA A 157 7.14 4.71 -9.57
N LEU A 158 6.77 5.99 -9.57
CA LEU A 158 7.19 6.96 -8.56
C LEU A 158 6.43 6.81 -7.23
N ARG A 159 5.32 6.06 -7.22
CA ARG A 159 4.46 5.87 -6.04
C ARG A 159 4.33 4.42 -5.63
N GLN A 160 4.97 3.47 -6.32
CA GLN A 160 4.98 2.06 -5.91
C GLN A 160 6.04 1.80 -4.83
N VAL A 161 5.58 1.50 -3.62
CA VAL A 161 6.44 1.31 -2.43
C VAL A 161 6.61 -0.18 -2.15
N LYS A 162 7.84 -0.70 -2.22
CA LYS A 162 8.17 -2.05 -1.71
C LYS A 162 8.38 -1.99 -0.20
N TRP A 163 8.20 -3.12 0.49
CA TRP A 163 8.55 -3.28 1.91
C TRP A 163 7.90 -2.24 2.81
N VAL A 164 6.61 -1.98 2.58
CA VAL A 164 5.79 -1.05 3.36
C VAL A 164 5.95 -1.40 4.85
N ALA A 165 6.48 -0.44 5.61
CA ALA A 165 6.73 -0.56 7.04
C ALA A 165 5.81 0.38 7.84
N HIS A 166 5.44 1.52 7.26
CA HIS A 166 4.54 2.48 7.89
C HIS A 166 3.42 2.91 6.97
N VAL A 167 2.22 2.97 7.53
CA VAL A 167 1.05 3.61 6.93
C VAL A 167 0.58 4.67 7.91
N ARG A 168 0.53 5.95 7.54
CA ARG A 168 0.11 7.03 8.43
C ARG A 168 -1.15 7.67 7.91
N VAL A 169 -2.22 7.62 8.71
CA VAL A 169 -3.50 8.23 8.37
C VAL A 169 -3.49 9.67 8.85
N ILE A 170 -3.81 10.60 7.95
CA ILE A 170 -3.84 12.03 8.23
C ILE A 170 -5.30 12.49 8.19
N ALA A 171 -5.79 12.96 9.34
CA ALA A 171 -7.09 13.61 9.45
C ALA A 171 -6.96 15.12 9.26
N ASP A 172 -8.01 15.75 8.73
CA ASP A 172 -8.16 17.20 8.84
C ASP A 172 -8.39 17.55 10.32
N GLY A 173 -7.67 18.57 10.80
CA GLY A 173 -7.78 19.08 12.16
C GLY A 173 -9.03 19.90 12.41
#